data_AF-A0A2D5H1A4-F1
#
_entry.id   AF-A0A2D5H1A4-F1
#
_cell.length_a   1.000
_cell.length_b   1.000
_cell.length_c   1.000
_cell.angle_alpha   90.00
_cell.angle_beta   90.00
_cell.angle_gamma   90.00
#
_symmetry.space_group_name_H-M   'P 1'
#
loop_
_entity.id
_entity.type
_entity.pdbx_description
1 polymer ?
#
loop_
_entity_poly.entity_id
_entity_poly.type
_entity_poly.pdbx_seq_one_letter_code
_entity_poly.pdbx_strand_id
1 'polypeptide(L)'
;MVFLSCNKKQLSRIHYMNTFTKLIQQLYLKNPNAPPVDLCAVIDSASDSSWMVVSSSFIYNDLPVSNLNIFPVKTAAHTVLLAMIQTDYLIIGQGLAGTALAWTLIRRGYRVQILDRCELITSSKIAAGLITPITGMRLVVSWRLEEFFSFATDFYRSIERDTKRQFFEIKPMLRLFASPAEIQQYAQRSRTHFPELVTIPEPLADESQFELTQGGFEMMGGQLDVPAYLEASRHYFEARSLFQQAELDPVKDLEFSSDTVRLPRWNLAADKIVFCEGIHSQQNPWFQTVPFEGAKGEILTLKIPGLNEQRVVHRGIWLSHWKEDLYRAGSTYDREHLNCEPTPAGRKEICSRLAEFLKLPVEVVEHRAAVRPVIRGRLPILGLHPEQPQIGFFNGFASKGSLQTPWMADHFADILEDRTTLDKSLDLAHKI
;
A
#
# COMPACT_ATOMS: atom_id res chain seq x y z
N MET A 1 25.65 33.59 18.30
CA MET A 1 25.86 34.01 19.71
C MET A 1 24.58 33.71 20.47
N VAL A 2 24.58 32.71 21.35
CA VAL A 2 23.50 32.47 22.32
C VAL A 2 24.15 32.27 23.67
N PHE A 3 23.81 33.13 24.64
CA PHE A 3 24.26 33.03 26.01
C PHE A 3 23.35 32.07 26.78
N LEU A 4 23.92 31.07 27.45
CA LEU A 4 23.22 30.27 28.46
C LEU A 4 23.92 30.46 29.82
N SER A 5 23.14 30.97 30.78
CA SER A 5 23.51 31.14 32.19
C SER A 5 23.72 29.77 32.85
N CYS A 6 24.91 29.54 33.42
CA CYS A 6 25.24 28.28 34.09
C CYS A 6 25.48 28.48 35.59
N ASN A 7 24.81 27.66 36.41
CA ASN A 7 24.91 27.65 37.87
C ASN A 7 26.24 27.00 38.32
N LYS A 8 26.80 27.46 39.45
CA LYS A 8 28.22 27.39 39.86
C LYS A 8 28.84 25.99 40.15
N LYS A 9 28.27 24.88 39.66
CA LYS A 9 28.83 23.52 39.83
C LYS A 9 29.37 22.85 38.56
N GLN A 10 29.40 23.51 37.41
CA GLN A 10 29.94 22.96 36.15
C GLN A 10 31.26 23.61 35.66
N LEU A 11 32.23 23.83 36.56
CA LEU A 11 33.48 24.52 36.21
C LEU A 11 34.60 23.62 35.63
N SER A 12 34.39 22.32 35.42
CA SER A 12 35.40 21.43 34.79
C SER A 12 35.29 21.31 33.26
N ARG A 13 34.26 21.87 32.62
CA ARG A 13 34.01 21.72 31.17
C ARG A 13 34.56 22.83 30.26
N ILE A 14 35.19 23.87 30.82
CA ILE A 14 35.59 25.05 30.04
C ILE A 14 36.91 24.84 29.24
N HIS A 15 37.74 23.86 29.60
CA HIS A 15 39.04 23.68 28.94
C HIS A 15 38.94 23.13 27.50
N TYR A 16 37.87 22.39 27.18
CA TYR A 16 37.71 21.76 25.86
C TYR A 16 37.12 22.67 24.77
N MET A 17 36.46 23.77 25.14
CA MET A 17 35.88 24.71 24.17
C MET A 17 36.94 25.60 23.47
N ASN A 18 38.09 25.85 24.11
CA ASN A 18 39.15 26.67 23.53
C ASN A 18 39.89 25.97 22.39
N THR A 19 40.01 24.64 22.42
CA THR A 19 40.62 23.85 21.34
C THR A 19 39.70 23.77 20.12
N PHE A 20 38.39 23.64 20.36
CA PHE A 20 37.35 23.56 19.32
C PHE A 20 37.23 24.87 18.52
N THR A 21 37.30 26.01 19.20
CA THR A 21 37.22 27.34 18.57
C THR A 21 38.44 27.63 17.69
N LYS A 22 39.64 27.17 18.08
CA LYS A 22 40.86 27.32 17.28
C LYS A 22 40.85 26.49 15.99
N LEU A 23 40.25 25.29 16.02
CA LEU A 23 40.16 24.42 14.85
C LEU A 23 39.19 24.98 13.78
N ILE A 24 38.05 25.52 14.21
CA ILE A 24 37.08 26.19 13.33
C ILE A 24 37.68 27.45 12.70
N GLN A 25 38.42 28.25 13.46
CA GLN A 25 39.14 29.42 12.92
C GLN A 25 40.19 29.05 11.89
N GLN A 26 40.95 27.96 12.10
CA GLN A 26 41.96 27.51 11.12
C GLN A 26 41.36 26.98 9.82
N LEU A 27 40.18 26.34 9.89
CA LEU A 27 39.46 25.84 8.71
C LEU A 27 38.91 26.99 7.84
N TYR A 28 38.32 28.02 8.46
CA TYR A 28 37.81 29.19 7.73
C TYR A 28 38.90 30.14 7.22
N LEU A 29 40.06 30.20 7.90
CA LEU A 29 41.22 30.98 7.41
C LEU A 29 41.88 30.35 6.17
N LYS A 30 41.75 29.03 5.97
CA LYS A 30 42.33 28.32 4.82
C LYS A 30 41.40 28.22 3.61
N ASN A 31 40.08 28.34 3.79
CA ASN A 31 39.13 28.33 2.69
C ASN A 31 37.89 29.21 2.99
N PRO A 32 37.94 30.51 2.65
CA PRO A 32 36.88 31.46 3.00
C PRO A 32 35.53 31.23 2.28
N ASN A 33 35.51 30.36 1.27
CA ASN A 33 34.29 29.97 0.54
C ASN A 33 33.76 28.59 0.97
N ALA A 34 34.26 28.03 2.08
CA ALA A 34 33.75 26.77 2.60
C ALA A 34 32.31 26.94 3.12
N PRO A 35 31.38 26.01 2.82
CA PRO A 35 30.01 26.08 3.32
C PRO A 35 29.96 25.96 4.87
N PRO A 36 28.86 26.38 5.52
CA PRO A 36 28.67 26.24 6.96
C PRO A 36 28.82 24.77 7.38
N VAL A 37 29.61 24.51 8.43
CA VAL A 37 29.80 23.16 8.98
C VAL A 37 29.04 23.09 10.29
N ASP A 38 27.96 22.31 10.32
CA ASP A 38 27.20 22.03 11.54
C ASP A 38 27.86 20.87 12.32
N LEU A 39 28.18 21.10 13.59
CA LEU A 39 28.85 20.13 14.46
C LEU A 39 27.98 19.83 15.69
N CYS A 40 27.73 18.54 15.96
CA CYS A 40 27.07 18.08 17.18
C CYS A 40 27.99 17.10 17.94
N ALA A 41 27.99 17.16 19.28
CA ALA A 41 28.84 16.35 20.14
C ALA A 41 28.00 15.49 21.09
N VAL A 42 28.30 14.19 21.19
CA VAL A 42 27.80 13.32 22.26
C VAL A 42 29.01 12.90 23.10
N ILE A 43 28.92 13.07 24.42
CA ILE A 43 29.94 12.68 25.39
C ILE A 43 29.42 11.45 26.14
N ASP A 44 30.08 10.30 25.96
CA ASP A 44 29.94 9.15 26.87
C ASP A 44 30.95 9.33 28.02
N SER A 45 30.49 9.20 29.26
CA SER A 45 31.30 9.40 30.47
C SER A 45 32.00 8.13 30.97
N ALA A 46 32.02 7.04 30.21
CA ALA A 46 32.53 5.74 30.68
C ALA A 46 33.84 5.26 30.04
N SER A 47 34.45 5.97 29.08
CA SER A 47 35.77 5.56 28.56
C SER A 47 36.65 6.74 28.12
N ASP A 48 37.88 6.77 28.61
CA ASP A 48 38.95 7.72 28.25
C ASP A 48 39.51 7.47 26.81
N SER A 49 38.66 7.08 25.87
CA SER A 49 39.03 6.79 24.48
C SER A 49 38.31 7.74 23.53
N SER A 50 38.98 8.83 23.16
CA SER A 50 38.44 9.83 22.24
C SER A 50 38.27 9.28 20.81
N TRP A 51 37.02 9.22 20.33
CA TRP A 51 36.68 9.13 18.91
C TRP A 51 35.74 10.30 18.54
N MET A 52 35.97 10.88 17.36
CA MET A 52 35.22 12.01 16.81
C MET A 52 34.57 11.57 15.49
N VAL A 53 33.23 11.67 15.39
CA VAL A 53 32.47 11.41 14.16
C VAL A 53 31.60 12.64 13.88
N VAL A 54 31.68 13.13 12.64
CA VAL A 54 30.94 14.30 12.13
C VAL A 54 29.92 13.81 11.10
N SER A 55 28.64 14.19 11.28
CA SER A 55 27.60 14.12 10.25
C SER A 55 26.45 15.04 10.65
N SER A 56 26.11 16.00 9.79
CA SER A 56 24.96 16.90 9.94
C SER A 56 23.93 16.63 8.86
N SER A 57 22.97 15.76 9.16
CA SER A 57 21.67 15.74 8.50
C SER A 57 20.70 14.93 9.35
N PHE A 58 19.56 15.55 9.68
CA PHE A 58 18.41 15.03 10.43
C PHE A 58 18.51 15.07 11.96
N ILE A 59 18.06 16.19 12.56
CA ILE A 59 17.50 16.18 13.92
C ILE A 59 16.08 15.60 13.79
N TYR A 60 15.94 14.28 13.94
CA TYR A 60 14.65 13.64 14.23
C TYR A 60 14.44 13.72 15.74
N ASN A 61 13.43 14.47 16.18
CA ASN A 61 13.18 14.69 17.60
C ASN A 61 12.57 13.48 18.35
N ASP A 62 12.39 12.30 17.73
CA ASP A 62 11.66 11.19 18.36
C ASP A 62 12.21 9.76 18.09
N LEU A 63 13.48 9.59 17.67
CA LEU A 63 14.07 8.24 17.53
C LEU A 63 14.86 7.82 18.79
N PRO A 64 14.56 6.67 19.43
CA PRO A 64 15.41 6.15 20.50
C PRO A 64 16.78 5.75 19.95
N VAL A 65 17.84 6.20 20.63
CA VAL A 65 19.27 5.98 20.31
C VAL A 65 19.65 4.49 20.17
N SER A 66 18.79 3.57 20.63
CA SER A 66 18.97 2.12 20.56
C SER A 66 18.96 1.51 19.16
N ASN A 67 18.63 2.27 18.10
CA ASN A 67 18.41 1.75 16.75
C ASN A 67 19.60 1.94 15.77
N LEU A 68 20.76 2.36 16.26
CA LEU A 68 21.95 2.66 15.43
C LEU A 68 23.01 1.57 15.59
N ASN A 69 23.34 0.85 14.51
CA ASN A 69 24.50 -0.04 14.44
C ASN A 69 25.62 0.58 13.59
N ILE A 70 26.85 0.40 14.06
CA ILE A 70 28.07 0.98 13.51
C ILE A 70 28.74 -0.01 12.55
N PHE A 71 29.00 0.39 11.30
CA PHE A 71 29.77 -0.42 10.35
C PHE A 71 31.08 0.27 9.96
N PRO A 72 32.23 -0.45 9.96
CA PRO A 72 33.49 0.10 9.47
C PRO A 72 33.53 0.07 7.94
N VAL A 73 33.71 1.24 7.31
CA VAL A 73 34.05 1.35 5.88
C VAL A 73 35.53 1.69 5.76
N LYS A 74 36.33 0.79 5.18
CA LYS A 74 37.75 1.04 4.91
C LYS A 74 37.90 1.87 3.63
N THR A 75 38.32 3.12 3.76
CA THR A 75 38.97 3.85 2.67
C THR A 75 40.38 4.25 3.11
N ALA A 76 41.28 4.44 2.14
CA ALA A 76 42.73 4.55 2.33
C ALA A 76 43.25 5.75 3.15
N ALA A 77 42.41 6.46 3.90
CA ALA A 77 42.87 7.49 4.82
C ALA A 77 41.99 7.71 6.06
N HIS A 78 40.70 7.39 6.06
CA HIS A 78 39.82 7.63 7.21
C HIS A 78 38.67 6.60 7.25
N THR A 79 38.44 5.97 8.40
CA THR A 79 37.25 5.15 8.65
C THR A 79 36.08 6.08 8.98
N VAL A 80 35.17 6.31 8.03
CA VAL A 80 33.91 7.01 8.29
C VAL A 80 32.91 5.97 8.80
N LEU A 81 32.52 6.08 10.07
CA LEU A 81 31.41 5.31 10.64
C LEU A 81 30.10 5.92 10.15
N LEU A 82 29.45 5.29 9.18
CA LEU A 82 28.06 5.59 8.83
C LEU A 82 27.15 4.68 9.66
N ALA A 83 26.46 5.27 10.63
CA ALA A 83 25.44 4.56 11.39
C ALA A 83 24.17 4.47 10.54
N MET A 84 23.83 3.28 10.09
CA MET A 84 22.64 3.03 9.26
C MET A 84 21.42 2.81 10.16
N ILE A 85 20.26 3.33 9.72
CA ILE A 85 18.97 3.05 10.34
C ILE A 85 18.67 1.56 10.15
N GLN A 86 18.50 0.83 11.25
CA GLN A 86 18.16 -0.58 11.25
C GLN A 86 16.64 -0.78 11.35
N THR A 87 16.10 -1.60 10.45
CA THR A 87 14.71 -2.02 10.46
C THR A 87 14.63 -3.54 10.32
N ASP A 88 13.55 -4.17 10.76
CA ASP A 88 13.38 -5.60 10.56
C ASP A 88 12.88 -5.86 9.13
N TYR A 89 11.94 -5.02 8.68
CA TYR A 89 11.39 -5.08 7.33
C TYR A 89 11.47 -3.73 6.61
N LEU A 90 11.88 -3.78 5.35
CA LEU A 90 11.78 -2.69 4.39
C LEU A 90 10.71 -3.02 3.35
N ILE A 91 9.64 -2.25 3.27
CA ILE A 91 8.53 -2.48 2.33
C ILE A 91 8.66 -1.52 1.15
N ILE A 92 8.66 -2.07 -0.06
CA ILE A 92 8.73 -1.29 -1.31
C ILE A 92 7.35 -1.21 -1.96
N GLY A 93 6.76 -0.01 -1.94
CA GLY A 93 5.44 0.30 -2.48
C GLY A 93 4.37 0.41 -1.38
N GLN A 94 3.61 1.51 -1.41
CA GLN A 94 2.55 1.82 -0.45
C GLN A 94 1.15 1.76 -1.12
N GLY A 95 0.92 0.72 -1.92
CA GLY A 95 -0.43 0.35 -2.37
C GLY A 95 -1.21 -0.40 -1.28
N LEU A 96 -2.34 -1.03 -1.64
CA LEU A 96 -3.12 -1.85 -0.69
C LEU A 96 -2.26 -2.93 -0.01
N ALA A 97 -1.43 -3.63 -0.78
CA ALA A 97 -0.58 -4.72 -0.28
C ALA A 97 0.46 -4.22 0.74
N GLY A 98 1.31 -3.27 0.35
CA GLY A 98 2.36 -2.76 1.23
C GLY A 98 1.81 -2.02 2.45
N THR A 99 0.68 -1.31 2.31
CA THR A 99 0.02 -0.66 3.47
C THR A 99 -0.51 -1.70 4.45
N ALA A 100 -1.16 -2.76 3.96
CA ALA A 100 -1.67 -3.82 4.82
C ALA A 100 -0.53 -4.53 5.56
N LEU A 101 0.53 -4.90 4.83
CA LEU A 101 1.70 -5.56 5.41
C LEU A 101 2.42 -4.68 6.44
N ALA A 102 2.59 -3.39 6.17
CA ALA A 102 3.19 -2.46 7.12
C ALA A 102 2.41 -2.40 8.44
N TRP A 103 1.09 -2.21 8.38
CA TRP A 103 0.24 -2.20 9.57
C TRP A 103 0.31 -3.50 10.35
N THR A 104 0.27 -4.64 9.67
CA THR A 104 0.39 -5.96 10.30
C THR A 104 1.72 -6.09 11.03
N LEU A 105 2.85 -5.87 10.35
CA LEU A 105 4.18 -6.05 10.93
C LEU A 105 4.43 -5.08 12.10
N ILE A 106 4.03 -3.81 11.97
CA ILE A 106 4.13 -2.82 13.06
C ILE A 106 3.35 -3.29 14.29
N ARG A 107 2.14 -3.82 14.12
CA ARG A 107 1.33 -4.32 15.25
C ARG A 107 1.88 -5.58 15.89
N ARG A 108 2.67 -6.36 15.15
CA ARG A 108 3.43 -7.49 15.68
C ARG A 108 4.74 -7.08 16.37
N GLY A 109 5.03 -5.78 16.43
CA GLY A 109 6.17 -5.22 17.14
C GLY A 109 7.44 -5.07 16.31
N TYR A 110 7.36 -5.28 15.00
CA TYR A 110 8.50 -5.12 14.10
C TYR A 110 8.77 -3.65 13.78
N ARG A 111 10.04 -3.34 13.59
CA ARG A 111 10.52 -2.10 12.98
C ARG A 111 10.31 -2.23 11.47
N VAL A 112 9.59 -1.26 10.92
CA VAL A 112 9.22 -1.24 9.50
C VAL A 112 9.59 0.12 8.91
N GLN A 113 10.24 0.10 7.75
CA GLN A 113 10.43 1.27 6.91
C GLN A 113 9.72 1.04 5.58
N ILE A 114 9.08 2.06 5.03
CA ILE A 114 8.37 2.01 3.75
C ILE A 114 9.04 2.98 2.78
N LEU A 115 9.40 2.48 1.59
CA LEU A 115 9.79 3.31 0.45
C LEU A 115 8.70 3.25 -0.62
N ASP A 116 8.25 4.41 -1.09
CA ASP A 116 7.25 4.48 -2.14
C ASP A 116 7.55 5.60 -3.13
N ARG A 117 7.33 5.34 -4.42
CA ARG A 117 7.55 6.31 -5.50
C ARG A 117 6.53 7.44 -5.52
N CYS A 118 5.44 7.29 -4.77
CA CYS A 118 4.34 8.25 -4.66
C CYS A 118 3.63 8.53 -5.99
N GLU A 119 3.69 7.58 -6.94
CA GLU A 119 3.10 7.71 -8.27
C GLU A 119 1.64 8.16 -8.20
N LEU A 120 1.28 9.15 -9.01
CA LEU A 120 -0.06 9.74 -8.99
C LEU A 120 -1.14 8.71 -9.36
N ILE A 121 -0.84 7.83 -10.32
CA ILE A 121 -1.78 6.84 -10.85
C ILE A 121 -1.25 5.45 -10.55
N THR A 122 -1.96 4.73 -9.69
CA THR A 122 -1.73 3.31 -9.42
C THR A 122 -3.07 2.58 -9.37
N SER A 123 -3.04 1.24 -9.53
CA SER A 123 -4.25 0.42 -9.43
C SER A 123 -4.96 0.57 -8.09
N SER A 124 -4.23 0.82 -7.00
CA SER A 124 -4.84 1.08 -5.68
C SER A 124 -5.48 2.47 -5.62
N LYS A 125 -4.79 3.52 -6.07
CA LYS A 125 -5.30 4.91 -5.99
C LYS A 125 -6.54 5.18 -6.83
N ILE A 126 -6.76 4.41 -7.89
CA ILE A 126 -7.99 4.53 -8.71
C ILE A 126 -9.07 3.50 -8.35
N ALA A 127 -8.80 2.55 -7.46
CA ALA A 127 -9.76 1.50 -7.15
C ALA A 127 -11.04 2.09 -6.49
N ALA A 128 -12.18 1.50 -6.81
CA ALA A 128 -13.44 1.78 -6.12
C ALA A 128 -13.54 1.10 -4.74
N GLY A 129 -12.59 0.21 -4.44
CA GLY A 129 -12.49 -0.51 -3.16
C GLY A 129 -13.67 -1.43 -2.85
N LEU A 130 -14.37 -1.90 -3.88
CA LEU A 130 -15.55 -2.74 -3.72
C LEU A 130 -15.18 -4.14 -3.20
N ILE A 131 -15.86 -4.55 -2.14
CA ILE A 131 -15.84 -5.90 -1.59
C ILE A 131 -17.18 -6.55 -1.88
N THR A 132 -17.29 -7.10 -3.08
CA THR A 132 -18.51 -7.74 -3.59
C THR A 132 -18.51 -9.25 -3.28
N PRO A 133 -19.46 -9.77 -2.47
CA PRO A 133 -19.56 -11.19 -2.15
C PRO A 133 -19.66 -12.10 -3.37
N ILE A 134 -20.65 -11.85 -4.24
CA ILE A 134 -21.00 -12.68 -5.39
C ILE A 134 -20.59 -11.97 -6.67
N THR A 135 -19.65 -12.56 -7.40
CA THR A 135 -18.97 -11.88 -8.52
C THR A 135 -19.02 -12.64 -9.83
N GLY A 136 -18.75 -11.91 -10.91
CA GLY A 136 -18.66 -12.42 -12.28
C GLY A 136 -20.01 -12.89 -12.84
N MET A 137 -20.00 -13.24 -14.13
CA MET A 137 -21.20 -13.70 -14.84
C MET A 137 -21.75 -15.02 -14.29
N ARG A 138 -20.91 -15.81 -13.61
CA ARG A 138 -21.28 -17.13 -13.08
C ARG A 138 -21.81 -17.12 -11.64
N LEU A 139 -22.02 -15.94 -11.05
CA LEU A 139 -22.52 -15.78 -9.68
C LEU A 139 -21.73 -16.64 -8.67
N VAL A 140 -20.42 -16.46 -8.64
CA VAL A 140 -19.52 -17.22 -7.77
C VAL A 140 -19.26 -16.42 -6.50
N VAL A 141 -19.42 -17.07 -5.35
CA VAL A 141 -19.02 -16.53 -4.04
C VAL A 141 -17.52 -16.36 -4.04
N SER A 142 -17.04 -15.20 -3.60
CA SER A 142 -15.61 -14.92 -3.52
C SER A 142 -14.90 -15.98 -2.65
N TRP A 143 -13.72 -16.42 -3.09
CA TRP A 143 -12.92 -17.41 -2.37
C TRP A 143 -12.64 -16.95 -0.94
N ARG A 144 -12.93 -17.83 0.03
CA ARG A 144 -12.78 -17.60 1.49
C ARG A 144 -13.46 -16.31 1.97
N LEU A 145 -14.62 -15.99 1.41
CA LEU A 145 -15.34 -14.74 1.69
C LEU A 145 -15.55 -14.51 3.19
N GLU A 146 -16.08 -15.49 3.92
CA GLU A 146 -16.42 -15.33 5.34
C GLU A 146 -15.21 -14.92 6.17
N GLU A 147 -14.11 -15.65 6.01
CA GLU A 147 -12.84 -15.40 6.70
C GLU A 147 -12.24 -14.04 6.31
N PHE A 148 -12.13 -13.76 5.01
CA PHE A 148 -11.51 -12.53 4.55
C PHE A 148 -12.36 -11.29 4.88
N PHE A 149 -13.69 -11.41 4.81
CA PHE A 149 -14.57 -10.27 5.03
C PHE A 149 -14.61 -9.86 6.50
N SER A 150 -14.69 -10.84 7.41
CA SER A 150 -14.59 -10.59 8.85
C SER A 150 -13.24 -9.97 9.20
N PHE A 151 -12.14 -10.57 8.72
CA PHE A 151 -10.80 -10.07 8.99
C PHE A 151 -10.57 -8.66 8.43
N ALA A 152 -10.96 -8.41 7.17
CA ALA A 152 -10.83 -7.10 6.55
C ALA A 152 -11.63 -6.04 7.30
N THR A 153 -12.82 -6.37 7.79
CA THR A 153 -13.66 -5.48 8.58
C THR A 153 -12.94 -5.02 9.84
N ASP A 154 -12.43 -5.96 10.64
CA ASP A 154 -11.75 -5.66 11.90
C ASP A 154 -10.43 -4.91 11.64
N PHE A 155 -9.70 -5.32 10.60
CA PHE A 155 -8.48 -4.68 10.16
C PHE A 155 -8.71 -3.21 9.80
N TYR A 156 -9.65 -2.89 8.90
CA TYR A 156 -9.88 -1.49 8.53
C TYR A 156 -10.41 -0.67 9.70
N ARG A 157 -11.38 -1.17 10.48
CA ARG A 157 -11.92 -0.46 11.66
C ARG A 157 -10.87 -0.17 12.72
N SER A 158 -9.89 -1.04 12.89
CA SER A 158 -8.77 -0.78 13.79
C SER A 158 -7.89 0.38 13.29
N ILE A 159 -7.64 0.48 12.00
CA ILE A 159 -6.86 1.57 11.41
C ILE A 159 -7.64 2.88 11.41
N GLU A 160 -8.97 2.84 11.22
CA GLU A 160 -9.82 4.02 11.41
C GLU A 160 -9.70 4.58 12.83
N ARG A 161 -9.59 3.72 13.85
CA ARG A 161 -9.34 4.13 15.24
C ARG A 161 -7.95 4.77 15.42
N ASP A 162 -6.92 4.15 14.84
CA ASP A 162 -5.53 4.64 14.96
C ASP A 162 -5.33 5.99 14.23
N THR A 163 -6.00 6.17 13.11
CA THR A 163 -5.88 7.36 12.24
C THR A 163 -6.95 8.42 12.50
N LYS A 164 -7.99 8.08 13.26
CA LYS A 164 -9.18 8.92 13.52
C LYS A 164 -9.87 9.38 12.23
N ARG A 165 -9.84 8.57 11.17
CA ARG A 165 -10.50 8.82 9.88
C ARG A 165 -11.31 7.60 9.48
N GLN A 166 -12.52 7.81 9.00
CA GLN A 166 -13.35 6.74 8.44
C GLN A 166 -13.11 6.60 6.94
N PHE A 167 -13.03 5.37 6.47
CA PHE A 167 -12.82 5.01 5.07
C PHE A 167 -13.37 3.61 4.73
N PHE A 168 -13.94 2.86 5.66
CA PHE A 168 -14.53 1.55 5.41
C PHE A 168 -16.01 1.50 5.81
N GLU A 169 -16.83 1.02 4.88
CA GLU A 169 -18.27 0.88 5.09
C GLU A 169 -18.71 -0.54 4.75
N ILE A 170 -19.48 -1.17 5.64
CA ILE A 170 -20.28 -2.36 5.28
C ILE A 170 -21.60 -1.83 4.74
N LYS A 171 -21.93 -2.18 3.50
CA LYS A 171 -23.12 -1.64 2.84
C LYS A 171 -23.77 -2.63 1.88
N PRO A 172 -25.09 -2.51 1.67
CA PRO A 172 -25.78 -3.31 0.68
C PRO A 172 -25.29 -3.00 -0.74
N MET A 173 -25.28 -4.04 -1.56
CA MET A 173 -24.98 -3.99 -2.99
C MET A 173 -26.14 -4.56 -3.76
N LEU A 174 -26.66 -3.79 -4.71
CA LEU A 174 -27.73 -4.20 -5.59
C LEU A 174 -27.14 -4.85 -6.84
N ARG A 175 -27.60 -6.05 -7.20
CA ARG A 175 -27.28 -6.67 -8.48
C ARG A 175 -28.53 -6.82 -9.31
N LEU A 176 -28.58 -6.11 -10.42
CA LEU A 176 -29.64 -6.23 -11.42
C LEU A 176 -29.26 -7.35 -12.39
N PHE A 177 -30.23 -8.18 -12.76
CA PHE A 177 -29.97 -9.23 -13.74
C PHE A 177 -29.72 -8.63 -15.13
N ALA A 178 -28.67 -9.11 -15.79
CA ALA A 178 -28.29 -8.66 -17.13
C ALA A 178 -28.98 -9.48 -18.23
N SER A 179 -29.41 -10.71 -17.93
CA SER A 179 -30.08 -11.57 -18.92
C SER A 179 -30.99 -12.62 -18.28
N PRO A 180 -31.92 -13.21 -19.07
CA PRO A 180 -32.68 -14.39 -18.65
C PRO A 180 -31.81 -15.57 -18.20
N ALA A 181 -30.62 -15.75 -18.80
CA ALA A 181 -29.68 -16.78 -18.41
C ALA A 181 -29.13 -16.56 -16.99
N GLU A 182 -28.88 -15.30 -16.60
CA GLU A 182 -28.43 -14.97 -15.24
C GLU A 182 -29.53 -15.23 -14.20
N ILE A 183 -30.80 -14.97 -14.54
CA ILE A 183 -31.95 -15.27 -13.69
C ILE A 183 -32.03 -16.78 -13.39
N GLN A 184 -31.91 -17.61 -14.42
CA GLN A 184 -31.91 -19.07 -14.26
C GLN A 184 -30.74 -19.53 -13.38
N GLN A 185 -29.56 -18.97 -13.62
CA GLN A 185 -28.37 -19.27 -12.82
C GLN A 185 -28.53 -18.85 -11.35
N TYR A 186 -29.13 -17.69 -11.09
CA TYR A 186 -29.44 -17.23 -9.75
C TYR A 186 -30.43 -18.17 -9.05
N ALA A 187 -31.51 -18.56 -9.73
CA ALA A 187 -32.51 -19.48 -9.17
C ALA A 187 -31.91 -20.82 -8.74
N GLN A 188 -30.93 -21.33 -9.50
CA GLN A 188 -30.20 -22.55 -9.16
C GLN A 188 -29.22 -22.35 -8.00
N ARG A 189 -28.42 -21.28 -8.04
CA ARG A 189 -27.27 -21.10 -7.13
C ARG A 189 -27.63 -20.46 -5.80
N SER A 190 -28.61 -19.57 -5.75
CA SER A 190 -29.06 -18.94 -4.49
C SER A 190 -29.41 -19.99 -3.44
N ARG A 191 -30.15 -21.03 -3.81
CA ARG A 191 -30.56 -22.09 -2.89
C ARG A 191 -29.43 -23.04 -2.45
N THR A 192 -28.36 -23.12 -3.22
CA THR A 192 -27.34 -24.19 -3.07
C THR A 192 -25.96 -23.70 -2.66
N HIS A 193 -25.59 -22.49 -3.07
CA HIS A 193 -24.23 -21.94 -2.90
C HIS A 193 -24.19 -20.69 -2.02
N PHE A 194 -25.30 -19.94 -1.88
CA PHE A 194 -25.34 -18.69 -1.13
C PHE A 194 -26.72 -18.33 -0.56
N PRO A 195 -27.43 -19.26 0.12
CA PRO A 195 -28.82 -19.05 0.55
C PRO A 195 -28.99 -17.90 1.55
N GLU A 196 -27.95 -17.58 2.31
CA GLU A 196 -27.98 -16.57 3.38
C GLU A 196 -27.28 -15.25 2.99
N LEU A 197 -26.71 -15.16 1.79
CA LEU A 197 -25.95 -13.98 1.35
C LEU A 197 -26.79 -12.99 0.54
N VAL A 198 -28.03 -13.33 0.21
CA VAL A 198 -28.87 -12.55 -0.70
C VAL A 198 -30.28 -12.34 -0.18
N THR A 199 -30.83 -11.18 -0.50
CA THR A 199 -32.25 -10.82 -0.27
C THR A 199 -32.83 -10.21 -1.54
N ILE A 200 -34.16 -10.12 -1.63
CA ILE A 200 -34.83 -9.41 -2.72
C ILE A 200 -35.73 -8.36 -2.05
N PRO A 201 -35.27 -7.10 -1.92
CA PRO A 201 -36.07 -6.05 -1.29
C PRO A 201 -37.26 -5.64 -2.15
N GLU A 202 -38.33 -5.14 -1.51
CA GLU A 202 -39.50 -4.56 -2.16
C GLU A 202 -39.71 -3.12 -1.64
N PRO A 203 -39.61 -2.08 -2.50
CA PRO A 203 -39.19 -2.14 -3.90
C PRO A 203 -37.70 -2.51 -4.06
N LEU A 204 -37.33 -3.10 -5.20
CA LEU A 204 -35.95 -3.49 -5.48
C LEU A 204 -35.02 -2.27 -5.58
N ALA A 205 -35.46 -1.25 -6.31
CA ALA A 205 -34.87 0.09 -6.45
C ALA A 205 -35.95 1.05 -6.98
N ASP A 206 -35.62 2.32 -7.16
CA ASP A 206 -36.54 3.30 -7.75
C ASP A 206 -36.71 3.05 -9.26
N GLU A 207 -37.90 2.59 -9.67
CA GLU A 207 -38.25 2.32 -11.07
C GLU A 207 -38.18 3.56 -11.98
N SER A 208 -38.25 4.77 -11.43
CA SER A 208 -38.07 6.01 -12.20
C SER A 208 -36.60 6.22 -12.59
N GLN A 209 -35.66 5.67 -11.83
CA GLN A 209 -34.22 5.83 -12.03
C GLN A 209 -33.58 4.62 -12.71
N PHE A 210 -34.15 3.42 -12.53
CA PHE A 210 -33.56 2.17 -13.00
C PHE A 210 -34.48 1.34 -13.90
N GLU A 211 -33.87 0.59 -14.81
CA GLU A 211 -34.53 -0.49 -15.57
C GLU A 211 -34.53 -1.79 -14.75
N LEU A 212 -35.71 -2.19 -14.28
CA LEU A 212 -35.89 -3.28 -13.31
C LEU A 212 -36.67 -4.49 -13.86
N THR A 213 -37.04 -4.52 -15.15
CA THR A 213 -37.89 -5.58 -15.74
C THR A 213 -37.37 -7.00 -15.54
N GLN A 214 -36.05 -7.17 -15.45
CA GLN A 214 -35.44 -8.48 -15.21
C GLN A 214 -35.33 -8.84 -13.72
N GLY A 215 -35.57 -7.88 -12.82
CA GLY A 215 -35.37 -8.02 -11.39
C GLY A 215 -33.89 -7.98 -10.97
N GLY A 216 -33.64 -8.44 -9.75
CA GLY A 216 -32.31 -8.44 -9.15
C GLY A 216 -32.35 -8.98 -7.73
N PHE A 217 -31.20 -8.88 -7.06
CA PHE A 217 -31.06 -9.24 -5.66
C PHE A 217 -30.09 -8.28 -4.97
N GLU A 218 -30.21 -8.17 -3.66
CA GLU A 218 -29.28 -7.46 -2.81
C GLU A 218 -28.37 -8.44 -2.09
N MET A 219 -27.13 -8.02 -1.83
CA MET A 219 -26.17 -8.74 -1.00
C MET A 219 -25.44 -7.77 -0.09
N MET A 220 -25.08 -8.21 1.12
CA MET A 220 -24.26 -7.41 2.03
C MET A 220 -22.79 -7.52 1.67
N GLY A 221 -22.18 -6.41 1.27
CA GLY A 221 -20.75 -6.33 0.98
C GLY A 221 -20.07 -5.23 1.78
N GLY A 222 -18.94 -4.75 1.28
CA GLY A 222 -18.27 -3.59 1.84
C GLY A 222 -17.62 -2.72 0.77
N GLN A 223 -17.23 -1.52 1.17
CA GLN A 223 -16.51 -0.58 0.33
C GLN A 223 -15.42 0.09 1.14
N LEU A 224 -14.21 0.10 0.59
CA LEU A 224 -13.07 0.83 1.10
C LEU A 224 -12.87 2.09 0.24
N ASP A 225 -12.89 3.28 0.83
CA ASP A 225 -12.30 4.46 0.21
C ASP A 225 -10.78 4.28 0.21
N VAL A 226 -10.27 3.63 -0.85
CA VAL A 226 -8.85 3.28 -0.96
C VAL A 226 -7.95 4.52 -0.90
N PRO A 227 -8.22 5.62 -1.63
CA PRO A 227 -7.48 6.86 -1.45
C PRO A 227 -7.43 7.34 0.00
N ALA A 228 -8.56 7.42 0.70
CA ALA A 228 -8.61 7.88 2.08
C ALA A 228 -7.83 6.96 3.04
N TYR A 229 -7.93 5.63 2.85
CA TYR A 229 -7.18 4.64 3.61
C TYR A 229 -5.66 4.79 3.43
N LEU A 230 -5.20 4.90 2.18
CA LEU A 230 -3.77 5.03 1.87
C LEU A 230 -3.20 6.37 2.39
N GLU A 231 -3.95 7.46 2.24
CA GLU A 231 -3.57 8.79 2.70
C GLU A 231 -3.49 8.84 4.24
N ALA A 232 -4.51 8.33 4.94
CA ALA A 232 -4.52 8.27 6.40
C ALA A 232 -3.36 7.42 6.95
N SER A 233 -3.12 6.27 6.32
CA SER A 233 -2.00 5.40 6.67
C SER A 233 -0.66 6.07 6.41
N ARG A 234 -0.52 6.76 5.28
CA ARG A 234 0.71 7.50 4.93
C ARG A 234 1.01 8.56 5.97
N HIS A 235 0.05 9.40 6.32
CA HIS A 235 0.23 10.43 7.35
C HIS A 235 0.62 9.79 8.70
N TYR A 236 0.03 8.64 9.06
CA TYR A 236 0.41 7.91 10.26
C TYR A 236 1.88 7.45 10.25
N PHE A 237 2.35 6.92 9.11
CA PHE A 237 3.73 6.45 8.94
C PHE A 237 4.73 7.60 8.87
N GLU A 238 4.43 8.68 8.13
CA GLU A 238 5.26 9.88 8.02
C GLU A 238 5.45 10.56 9.37
N ALA A 239 4.38 10.71 10.15
CA ALA A 239 4.44 11.28 11.51
C ALA A 239 5.32 10.48 12.48
N ARG A 240 5.64 9.22 12.13
CA ARG A 240 6.52 8.32 12.91
C ARG A 240 7.85 8.05 12.21
N SER A 241 8.16 8.78 11.14
CA SER A 241 9.38 8.60 10.34
C SER A 241 9.54 7.19 9.75
N LEU A 242 8.45 6.44 9.57
CA LEU A 242 8.43 5.08 9.00
C LEU A 242 8.28 5.06 7.49
N PHE A 243 8.12 6.23 6.86
CA PHE A 243 7.87 6.38 5.44
C PHE A 243 8.89 7.32 4.82
N GLN A 244 9.35 6.98 3.61
CA GLN A 244 10.15 7.86 2.78
C GLN A 244 9.73 7.76 1.31
N GLN A 245 9.54 8.92 0.67
CA GLN A 245 9.37 8.96 -0.78
C GLN A 245 10.70 8.66 -1.45
N ALA A 246 10.75 7.55 -2.20
CA ALA A 246 11.96 7.11 -2.88
C ALA A 246 11.63 6.20 -4.07
N GLU A 247 12.50 6.25 -5.07
CA GLU A 247 12.52 5.28 -6.17
C GLU A 247 13.77 4.41 -6.03
N LEU A 248 13.52 3.12 -5.86
CA LEU A 248 14.52 2.07 -5.70
C LEU A 248 14.80 1.40 -7.04
N ASP A 249 16.07 1.33 -7.43
CA ASP A 249 16.56 0.42 -8.48
C ASP A 249 17.10 -0.85 -7.79
N PRO A 250 16.40 -2.00 -7.87
CA PRO A 250 16.80 -3.21 -7.14
C PRO A 250 18.14 -3.81 -7.61
N VAL A 251 18.67 -3.39 -8.77
CA VAL A 251 19.99 -3.81 -9.27
C VAL A 251 21.11 -2.95 -8.69
N LYS A 252 20.88 -1.64 -8.59
CA LYS A 252 21.94 -0.68 -8.23
C LYS A 252 21.98 -0.32 -6.76
N ASP A 253 20.83 -0.35 -6.10
CA ASP A 253 20.69 0.22 -4.77
C ASP A 253 20.76 -0.82 -3.63
N LEU A 254 20.74 -2.12 -3.96
CA LEU A 254 20.77 -3.21 -2.97
C LEU A 254 22.16 -3.80 -2.82
N GLU A 255 22.66 -3.83 -1.59
CA GLU A 255 23.86 -4.55 -1.20
C GLU A 255 23.50 -5.66 -0.21
N PHE A 256 23.78 -6.92 -0.56
CA PHE A 256 23.48 -8.06 0.30
C PHE A 256 24.67 -8.43 1.18
N SER A 257 24.36 -8.83 2.41
CA SER A 257 25.27 -9.52 3.34
C SER A 257 24.65 -10.86 3.75
N SER A 258 25.26 -11.62 4.67
CA SER A 258 24.75 -12.94 5.07
C SER A 258 23.28 -12.91 5.49
N ASP A 259 22.89 -11.92 6.30
CA ASP A 259 21.58 -11.89 6.96
C ASP A 259 20.82 -10.56 6.77
N THR A 260 21.45 -9.58 6.12
CA THR A 260 20.85 -8.24 5.94
C THR A 260 20.99 -7.75 4.51
N VAL A 261 20.03 -6.92 4.10
CA VAL A 261 20.07 -6.11 2.87
C VAL A 261 20.30 -4.65 3.24
N ARG A 262 21.27 -4.02 2.57
CA ARG A 262 21.70 -2.65 2.81
C ARG A 262 21.35 -1.77 1.62
N LEU A 263 20.93 -0.56 1.92
CA LEU A 263 20.57 0.49 0.97
C LEU A 263 21.41 1.75 1.31
N PRO A 264 22.69 1.80 0.88
CA PRO A 264 23.60 2.87 1.26
C PRO A 264 23.11 4.27 0.92
N ARG A 265 22.43 4.41 -0.23
CA ARG A 265 21.87 5.68 -0.73
C ARG A 265 20.89 6.33 0.26
N TRP A 266 20.18 5.53 1.05
CA TRP A 266 19.22 6.01 2.05
C TRP A 266 19.70 5.80 3.48
N ASN A 267 20.93 5.33 3.68
CA ASN A 267 21.46 5.00 5.00
C ASN A 267 20.56 4.01 5.78
N LEU A 268 19.98 3.04 5.06
CA LEU A 268 19.06 2.02 5.58
C LEU A 268 19.66 0.61 5.51
N ALA A 269 19.38 -0.22 6.50
CA ALA A 269 19.61 -1.65 6.44
C ALA A 269 18.41 -2.39 7.04
N ALA A 270 18.09 -3.54 6.46
CA ALA A 270 16.97 -4.36 6.87
C ALA A 270 17.35 -5.84 6.92
N ASP A 271 16.70 -6.61 7.79
CA ASP A 271 16.81 -8.07 7.75
C ASP A 271 16.16 -8.60 6.45
N LYS A 272 15.01 -8.03 6.09
CA LYS A 272 14.26 -8.38 4.88
C LYS A 272 13.73 -7.16 4.13
N ILE A 273 13.75 -7.23 2.80
CA ILE A 273 13.09 -6.28 1.89
C ILE A 273 11.92 -6.98 1.20
N VAL A 274 10.72 -6.41 1.27
CA VAL A 274 9.51 -6.99 0.69
C VAL A 274 8.95 -6.10 -0.41
N PHE A 275 8.85 -6.65 -1.63
CA PHE A 275 8.35 -5.94 -2.79
C PHE A 275 6.82 -6.06 -2.93
N CYS A 276 6.16 -4.89 -2.88
CA CYS A 276 4.71 -4.68 -2.97
C CYS A 276 4.35 -3.73 -4.14
N GLU A 277 5.03 -3.87 -5.29
CA GLU A 277 5.11 -2.84 -6.34
C GLU A 277 3.96 -2.88 -7.35
N GLY A 278 2.93 -3.67 -7.10
CA GLY A 278 1.82 -3.85 -8.05
C GLY A 278 2.32 -4.39 -9.39
N ILE A 279 1.85 -3.80 -10.49
CA ILE A 279 2.19 -4.27 -11.84
C ILE A 279 3.67 -4.06 -12.19
N HIS A 280 4.35 -3.12 -11.52
CA HIS A 280 5.76 -2.84 -11.80
C HIS A 280 6.71 -3.97 -11.41
N SER A 281 6.28 -4.89 -10.53
CA SER A 281 7.10 -6.07 -10.22
C SER A 281 7.40 -6.96 -11.43
N GLN A 282 6.66 -6.84 -12.55
CA GLN A 282 7.02 -7.53 -13.80
C GLN A 282 8.35 -7.05 -14.39
N GLN A 283 8.81 -5.84 -14.03
CA GLN A 283 10.08 -5.25 -14.45
C GLN A 283 11.19 -5.53 -13.42
N ASN A 284 10.84 -6.04 -12.24
CA ASN A 284 11.79 -6.31 -11.18
C ASN A 284 12.59 -7.60 -11.52
N PRO A 285 13.93 -7.53 -11.58
CA PRO A 285 14.78 -8.67 -11.99
C PRO A 285 14.62 -9.91 -11.11
N TRP A 286 14.20 -9.74 -9.84
CA TRP A 286 13.99 -10.86 -8.92
C TRP A 286 12.70 -11.65 -9.19
N PHE A 287 11.79 -11.12 -10.01
CA PHE A 287 10.45 -11.69 -10.21
C PHE A 287 10.08 -11.85 -11.69
N GLN A 288 11.06 -11.86 -12.61
CA GLN A 288 10.81 -11.95 -14.05
C GLN A 288 10.08 -13.23 -14.48
N THR A 289 10.23 -14.32 -13.74
CA THR A 289 9.57 -15.60 -14.00
C THR A 289 8.13 -15.66 -13.47
N VAL A 290 7.73 -14.71 -12.62
CA VAL A 290 6.35 -14.61 -12.14
C VAL A 290 5.42 -14.32 -13.32
N PRO A 291 4.40 -15.15 -13.60
CA PRO A 291 3.57 -15.03 -14.80
C PRO A 291 2.52 -13.93 -14.66
N PHE A 292 2.96 -12.66 -14.67
CA PHE A 292 2.08 -11.50 -14.72
C PHE A 292 1.33 -11.47 -16.05
N GLU A 293 0.00 -11.45 -15.99
CA GLU A 293 -0.89 -11.26 -17.15
C GLU A 293 -1.37 -9.81 -17.25
N GLY A 294 -1.49 -9.13 -16.11
CA GLY A 294 -2.05 -7.79 -16.07
C GLY A 294 -3.54 -7.72 -16.46
N ALA A 295 -4.20 -6.63 -16.07
CA ALA A 295 -5.49 -6.26 -16.65
C ALA A 295 -5.72 -4.77 -16.44
N LYS A 296 -5.70 -4.00 -17.52
CA LYS A 296 -6.10 -2.60 -17.50
C LYS A 296 -7.60 -2.52 -17.20
N GLY A 297 -7.93 -1.61 -16.29
CA GLY A 297 -9.30 -1.20 -16.01
C GLY A 297 -9.43 0.30 -16.08
N GLU A 298 -10.43 0.76 -16.82
CA GLU A 298 -10.85 2.15 -16.88
C GLU A 298 -12.07 2.38 -15.99
N ILE A 299 -12.13 3.55 -15.37
CA ILE A 299 -13.25 4.01 -14.57
C ILE A 299 -13.62 5.44 -14.91
N LEU A 300 -14.90 5.76 -14.77
CA LEU A 300 -15.41 7.12 -14.92
C LEU A 300 -15.83 7.67 -13.57
N THR A 301 -15.54 8.94 -13.33
CA THR A 301 -16.30 9.74 -12.37
C THR A 301 -17.41 10.44 -13.14
N LEU A 302 -18.62 10.36 -12.62
CA LEU A 302 -19.86 10.82 -13.23
C LEU A 302 -20.56 11.80 -12.31
N LYS A 303 -21.22 12.81 -12.87
CA LYS A 303 -22.21 13.62 -12.17
C LYS A 303 -23.61 13.20 -12.63
N ILE A 304 -24.46 12.82 -11.68
CA ILE A 304 -25.79 12.26 -11.94
C ILE A 304 -26.81 12.91 -10.98
N PRO A 305 -27.24 14.16 -11.25
CA PRO A 305 -28.15 14.87 -10.36
C PRO A 305 -29.49 14.14 -10.20
N GLY A 306 -29.96 14.04 -8.95
CA GLY A 306 -31.25 13.42 -8.63
C GLY A 306 -31.21 11.90 -8.48
N LEU A 307 -30.07 11.24 -8.71
CA LEU A 307 -29.89 9.84 -8.33
C LEU A 307 -29.78 9.75 -6.80
N ASN A 308 -30.63 8.95 -6.17
CA ASN A 308 -30.66 8.78 -4.71
C ASN A 308 -30.16 7.40 -4.25
N GLU A 309 -29.84 6.50 -5.18
CA GLU A 309 -29.29 5.18 -4.87
C GLU A 309 -27.89 5.30 -4.24
N GLN A 310 -27.75 4.74 -3.04
CA GLN A 310 -26.52 4.75 -2.25
C GLN A 310 -25.82 3.38 -2.25
N ARG A 311 -26.52 2.32 -2.67
CA ARG A 311 -25.93 0.99 -2.85
C ARG A 311 -24.99 0.99 -4.03
N VAL A 312 -24.05 0.04 -4.02
CA VAL A 312 -23.27 -0.27 -5.21
C VAL A 312 -24.15 -1.09 -6.14
N VAL A 313 -24.45 -0.58 -7.33
CA VAL A 313 -25.29 -1.25 -8.32
C VAL A 313 -24.42 -2.02 -9.31
N HIS A 314 -24.71 -3.30 -9.53
CA HIS A 314 -24.00 -4.18 -10.46
C HIS A 314 -24.92 -4.66 -11.59
N ARG A 315 -24.48 -4.48 -12.85
CA ARG A 315 -25.05 -5.10 -14.05
C ARG A 315 -24.01 -5.11 -15.19
N GLY A 316 -23.11 -6.11 -15.18
CA GLY A 316 -21.95 -6.16 -16.08
C GLY A 316 -20.82 -5.19 -15.70
N ILE A 317 -21.16 -3.95 -15.38
CA ILE A 317 -20.33 -2.95 -14.71
C ILE A 317 -20.89 -2.66 -13.31
N TRP A 318 -20.17 -1.87 -12.51
CA TRP A 318 -20.62 -1.31 -11.25
C TRP A 318 -20.86 0.20 -11.36
N LEU A 319 -21.80 0.72 -10.58
CA LEU A 319 -22.06 2.12 -10.31
C LEU A 319 -22.05 2.29 -8.79
N SER A 320 -21.26 3.21 -8.26
CA SER A 320 -21.07 3.42 -6.83
C SER A 320 -21.12 4.90 -6.51
N HIS A 321 -21.92 5.27 -5.51
CA HIS A 321 -21.91 6.63 -4.97
C HIS A 321 -20.51 6.98 -4.44
N TRP A 322 -20.09 8.23 -4.67
CA TRP A 322 -18.82 8.74 -4.16
C TRP A 322 -18.99 9.92 -3.23
N LYS A 323 -19.61 11.01 -3.70
CA LYS A 323 -19.90 12.21 -2.87
C LYS A 323 -20.98 13.04 -3.55
N GLU A 324 -21.94 13.56 -2.79
CA GLU A 324 -23.03 14.39 -3.35
C GLU A 324 -23.68 13.71 -4.58
N ASP A 325 -23.77 14.40 -5.72
CA ASP A 325 -24.26 13.87 -7.00
C ASP A 325 -23.17 13.16 -7.82
N LEU A 326 -21.98 12.93 -7.26
CA LEU A 326 -20.88 12.25 -7.93
C LEU A 326 -20.90 10.76 -7.65
N TYR A 327 -20.81 10.01 -8.74
CA TYR A 327 -20.74 8.57 -8.78
C TYR A 327 -19.47 8.13 -9.51
N ARG A 328 -19.01 6.92 -9.22
CA ARG A 328 -18.00 6.24 -10.03
C ARG A 328 -18.63 5.05 -10.72
N ALA A 329 -18.20 4.80 -11.95
CA ALA A 329 -18.61 3.63 -12.69
C ALA A 329 -17.44 2.93 -13.36
N GLY A 330 -17.52 1.61 -13.44
CA GLY A 330 -16.51 0.83 -14.11
C GLY A 330 -16.71 -0.67 -13.99
N SER A 331 -15.76 -1.48 -14.43
CA SER A 331 -14.60 -1.06 -15.21
C SER A 331 -14.52 -1.86 -16.49
N THR A 332 -13.80 -1.32 -17.47
CA THR A 332 -13.31 -2.16 -18.58
C THR A 332 -12.35 -3.25 -18.08
N TYR A 333 -12.05 -4.21 -18.95
CA TYR A 333 -11.09 -5.29 -18.69
C TYR A 333 -10.28 -5.57 -19.95
N ASP A 334 -9.16 -4.87 -20.12
CA ASP A 334 -8.24 -5.01 -21.25
C ASP A 334 -6.96 -5.74 -20.81
N ARG A 335 -6.57 -6.80 -21.55
CA ARG A 335 -5.38 -7.61 -21.29
C ARG A 335 -4.24 -7.36 -22.26
N GLU A 336 -4.49 -6.60 -23.32
CA GLU A 336 -3.53 -6.38 -24.41
C GLU A 336 -2.83 -5.03 -24.21
N HIS A 337 -3.59 -3.97 -23.93
CA HIS A 337 -3.03 -2.62 -23.79
C HIS A 337 -2.77 -2.29 -22.32
N LEU A 338 -1.66 -2.80 -21.77
CA LEU A 338 -1.30 -2.67 -20.35
C LEU A 338 -0.62 -1.32 -20.03
N ASN A 339 -1.33 -0.22 -20.28
CA ASN A 339 -0.92 1.14 -19.87
C ASN A 339 -1.97 1.81 -18.96
N CYS A 340 -1.59 2.91 -18.32
CA CYS A 340 -2.46 3.68 -17.43
C CYS A 340 -3.21 4.82 -18.16
N GLU A 341 -3.38 4.72 -19.48
CA GLU A 341 -3.98 5.79 -20.29
C GLU A 341 -5.48 5.53 -20.54
N PRO A 342 -6.39 6.45 -20.20
CA PRO A 342 -7.82 6.31 -20.54
C PRO A 342 -8.06 6.37 -22.06
N THR A 343 -9.08 5.67 -22.55
CA THR A 343 -9.38 5.56 -23.99
C THR A 343 -10.81 6.02 -24.34
N PRO A 344 -11.05 6.59 -25.54
CA PRO A 344 -12.40 6.88 -26.00
C PRO A 344 -13.30 5.63 -26.06
N ALA A 345 -12.72 4.47 -26.38
CA ALA A 345 -13.42 3.19 -26.45
C ALA A 345 -13.91 2.74 -25.07
N GLY A 346 -13.04 2.80 -24.04
CA GLY A 346 -13.41 2.42 -22.68
C GLY A 346 -14.47 3.34 -22.07
N ARG A 347 -14.39 4.66 -22.33
CA ARG A 347 -15.47 5.60 -21.97
C ARG A 347 -16.79 5.21 -22.62
N LYS A 348 -16.78 4.93 -23.93
CA LYS A 348 -17.98 4.53 -24.68
C LYS A 348 -18.56 3.23 -24.13
N GLU A 349 -17.72 2.24 -23.84
CA GLU A 349 -18.15 0.97 -23.26
C GLU A 349 -18.88 1.18 -21.93
N ILE A 350 -18.27 1.90 -20.98
CA ILE A 350 -18.86 2.15 -19.65
C ILE A 350 -20.17 2.92 -19.79
N CYS A 351 -20.21 4.00 -20.59
CA CYS A 351 -21.44 4.77 -20.82
C CYS A 351 -22.55 3.94 -21.47
N SER A 352 -22.22 3.11 -22.47
CA SER A 352 -23.20 2.22 -23.10
C SER A 352 -23.76 1.21 -22.12
N ARG A 353 -22.92 0.61 -21.27
CA ARG A 353 -23.36 -0.35 -20.23
C ARG A 353 -24.22 0.31 -19.15
N LEU A 354 -23.91 1.54 -18.74
CA LEU A 354 -24.74 2.29 -17.80
C LEU A 354 -26.13 2.55 -18.37
N ALA A 355 -26.21 2.95 -19.64
CA ALA A 355 -27.48 3.24 -20.32
C ALA A 355 -28.40 2.02 -20.44
N GLU A 356 -27.88 0.80 -20.28
CA GLU A 356 -28.70 -0.42 -20.23
C GLU A 356 -29.59 -0.48 -18.97
N PHE A 357 -29.20 0.18 -17.86
CA PHE A 357 -29.91 0.08 -16.58
C PHE A 357 -30.21 1.39 -15.85
N LEU A 358 -29.51 2.48 -16.16
CA LEU A 358 -29.73 3.79 -15.55
C LEU A 358 -30.51 4.68 -16.52
N LYS A 359 -31.65 5.22 -16.06
CA LYS A 359 -32.55 6.08 -16.85
C LYS A 359 -32.17 7.56 -16.80
N LEU A 360 -31.40 7.96 -15.78
CA LEU A 360 -30.99 9.35 -15.57
C LEU A 360 -29.85 9.76 -16.51
N PRO A 361 -29.79 11.04 -16.91
CA PRO A 361 -28.66 11.56 -17.69
C PRO A 361 -27.36 11.52 -16.89
N VAL A 362 -26.26 11.25 -17.57
CA VAL A 362 -24.92 11.18 -16.96
C VAL A 362 -23.97 12.18 -17.62
N GLU A 363 -23.27 12.95 -16.80
CA GLU A 363 -22.14 13.78 -17.23
C GLU A 363 -20.83 13.11 -16.79
N VAL A 364 -19.90 12.90 -17.73
CA VAL A 364 -18.57 12.35 -17.40
C VAL A 364 -17.66 13.49 -16.98
N VAL A 365 -17.27 13.53 -15.70
CA VAL A 365 -16.42 14.58 -15.15
C VAL A 365 -14.93 14.18 -15.10
N GLU A 366 -14.64 12.89 -15.06
CA GLU A 366 -13.26 12.38 -15.02
C GLU A 366 -13.18 10.98 -15.62
N HIS A 367 -12.02 10.64 -16.18
CA HIS A 367 -11.72 9.31 -16.70
C HIS A 367 -10.30 8.91 -16.27
N ARG A 368 -10.17 7.78 -15.58
CA ARG A 368 -8.88 7.22 -15.13
C ARG A 368 -8.72 5.78 -15.58
N ALA A 369 -7.47 5.36 -15.77
CA ALA A 369 -7.11 3.97 -16.08
C ALA A 369 -5.90 3.53 -15.27
N ALA A 370 -5.84 2.26 -14.91
CA ALA A 370 -4.65 1.64 -14.33
C ALA A 370 -4.62 0.14 -14.59
N VAL A 371 -3.43 -0.45 -14.50
CA VAL A 371 -3.22 -1.88 -14.70
C VAL A 371 -3.23 -2.62 -13.37
N ARG A 372 -4.12 -3.61 -13.26
CA ARG A 372 -4.18 -4.52 -12.11
C ARG A 372 -3.04 -5.53 -12.20
N PRO A 373 -2.34 -5.82 -11.10
CA PRO A 373 -1.32 -6.87 -11.06
C PRO A 373 -2.00 -8.23 -11.01
N VAL A 374 -2.48 -8.71 -12.16
CA VAL A 374 -3.06 -10.04 -12.28
C VAL A 374 -1.93 -11.02 -12.56
N ILE A 375 -1.81 -12.05 -11.72
CA ILE A 375 -0.92 -13.18 -11.93
C ILE A 375 -1.75 -14.37 -12.44
N ARG A 376 -1.18 -15.18 -13.34
CA ARG A 376 -1.83 -16.39 -13.85
C ARG A 376 -2.33 -17.27 -12.70
N GLY A 377 -3.60 -17.68 -12.77
CA GLY A 377 -4.30 -18.37 -11.69
C GLY A 377 -5.10 -17.47 -10.75
N ARG A 378 -4.89 -16.14 -10.81
CA ARG A 378 -5.65 -15.08 -10.12
C ARG A 378 -5.64 -15.16 -8.60
N LEU A 379 -4.65 -15.83 -8.02
CA LEU A 379 -4.32 -15.73 -6.61
C LEU A 379 -3.12 -14.78 -6.45
N PRO A 380 -3.03 -14.02 -5.34
CA PRO A 380 -1.80 -13.32 -5.02
C PRO A 380 -0.66 -14.32 -4.80
N ILE A 381 0.56 -13.85 -4.97
CA ILE A 381 1.76 -14.59 -4.60
C ILE A 381 2.43 -13.87 -3.45
N LEU A 382 2.92 -14.65 -2.49
CA LEU A 382 3.72 -14.18 -1.38
C LEU A 382 4.85 -15.17 -1.06
N GLY A 383 5.86 -14.75 -0.31
CA GLY A 383 6.96 -15.62 0.10
C GLY A 383 8.33 -14.96 -0.02
N LEU A 384 9.36 -15.68 0.43
CA LEU A 384 10.75 -15.28 0.29
C LEU A 384 11.37 -15.89 -0.97
N HIS A 385 12.32 -15.20 -1.59
CA HIS A 385 13.05 -15.69 -2.74
C HIS A 385 13.94 -16.88 -2.31
N PRO A 386 13.89 -18.04 -3.00
CA PRO A 386 14.56 -19.26 -2.57
C PRO A 386 16.08 -19.14 -2.57
N GLU A 387 16.65 -18.36 -3.50
CA GLU A 387 18.10 -18.15 -3.59
C GLU A 387 18.59 -16.93 -2.78
N GLN A 388 17.67 -16.02 -2.40
CA GLN A 388 18.01 -14.78 -1.69
C GLN A 388 16.96 -14.50 -0.59
N PRO A 389 17.05 -15.16 0.57
CA PRO A 389 15.99 -15.15 1.59
C PRO A 389 15.70 -13.77 2.23
N GLN A 390 16.58 -12.78 2.04
CA GLN A 390 16.32 -11.39 2.43
C GLN A 390 15.27 -10.72 1.54
N ILE A 391 14.98 -11.27 0.35
CA ILE A 391 14.01 -10.72 -0.59
C ILE A 391 12.66 -11.42 -0.40
N GLY A 392 11.63 -10.64 -0.11
CA GLY A 392 10.25 -11.06 -0.06
C GLY A 392 9.43 -10.49 -1.20
N PHE A 393 8.36 -11.19 -1.53
CA PHE A 393 7.33 -10.77 -2.48
C PHE A 393 5.97 -10.78 -1.79
N PHE A 394 5.16 -9.76 -2.01
CA PHE A 394 3.78 -9.70 -1.50
C PHE A 394 2.91 -8.90 -2.48
N ASN A 395 2.40 -9.57 -3.52
CA ASN A 395 1.81 -8.89 -4.67
C ASN A 395 0.76 -9.77 -5.40
N GLY A 396 0.14 -9.25 -6.47
CA GLY A 396 -0.73 -10.06 -7.34
C GLY A 396 -2.22 -10.07 -6.97
N PHE A 397 -2.69 -9.11 -6.18
CA PHE A 397 -4.06 -9.08 -5.65
C PHE A 397 -5.18 -8.76 -6.65
N ALA A 398 -4.84 -8.59 -7.94
CA ALA A 398 -5.80 -8.37 -9.03
C ALA A 398 -6.90 -7.33 -8.70
N SER A 399 -8.18 -7.75 -8.71
CA SER A 399 -9.34 -6.90 -8.39
C SER A 399 -9.89 -7.14 -6.98
N LYS A 400 -9.15 -7.84 -6.11
CA LYS A 400 -9.62 -8.31 -4.80
C LYS A 400 -8.79 -7.76 -3.63
N GLY A 401 -7.94 -6.77 -3.90
CA GLY A 401 -7.01 -6.20 -2.91
C GLY A 401 -7.68 -5.73 -1.64
N SER A 402 -8.81 -5.00 -1.72
CA SER A 402 -9.51 -4.48 -0.54
C SER A 402 -10.03 -5.60 0.38
N LEU A 403 -10.34 -6.78 -0.16
CA LEU A 403 -10.79 -7.92 0.64
C LEU A 403 -9.61 -8.76 1.14
N GLN A 404 -8.64 -9.06 0.27
CA GLN A 404 -7.63 -10.10 0.53
C GLN A 404 -6.38 -9.59 1.23
N THR A 405 -5.97 -8.34 1.01
CA THR A 405 -4.69 -7.84 1.53
C THR A 405 -4.58 -7.88 3.06
N PRO A 406 -5.63 -7.58 3.86
CA PRO A 406 -5.54 -7.66 5.31
C PRO A 406 -5.18 -9.06 5.82
N TRP A 407 -5.95 -10.07 5.41
CA TRP A 407 -5.75 -11.44 5.85
C TRP A 407 -4.43 -12.01 5.30
N MET A 408 -4.12 -11.74 4.03
CA MET A 408 -2.88 -12.23 3.42
C MET A 408 -1.63 -11.60 4.04
N ALA A 409 -1.71 -10.36 4.53
CA ALA A 409 -0.61 -9.73 5.24
C ALA A 409 -0.34 -10.42 6.59
N ASP A 410 -1.41 -10.74 7.31
CA ASP A 410 -1.32 -11.49 8.58
C ASP A 410 -0.77 -12.90 8.36
N HIS A 411 -1.30 -13.60 7.36
CA HIS A 411 -0.78 -14.90 6.98
C HIS A 411 0.69 -14.83 6.55
N PHE A 412 1.09 -13.81 5.79
CA PHE A 412 2.49 -13.66 5.39
C PHE A 412 3.39 -13.39 6.60
N ALA A 413 2.94 -12.60 7.57
CA ALA A 413 3.67 -12.39 8.81
C ALA A 413 3.85 -13.69 9.60
N ASP A 414 2.86 -14.60 9.63
CA ASP A 414 3.04 -15.92 10.23
C ASP A 414 4.11 -16.76 9.51
N ILE A 415 4.23 -16.66 8.19
CA ILE A 415 5.31 -17.31 7.43
C ILE A 415 6.66 -16.71 7.80
N LEU A 416 6.76 -15.38 7.87
CA LEU A 416 8.00 -14.67 8.22
C LEU A 416 8.46 -14.95 9.66
N GLU A 417 7.55 -15.40 10.52
CA GLU A 417 7.76 -15.80 11.91
C GLU A 417 7.91 -17.32 12.10
N ASP A 418 7.95 -18.10 11.01
CA ASP A 418 8.02 -19.56 11.03
C ASP A 418 6.88 -20.22 11.84
N ARG A 419 5.71 -19.57 11.93
CA ARG A 419 4.54 -20.07 12.67
C ARG A 419 3.65 -20.99 11.86
N THR A 420 3.74 -20.91 10.53
CA THR A 420 2.95 -21.73 9.61
C THR A 420 3.70 -21.98 8.31
N THR A 421 3.15 -22.87 7.48
CA THR A 421 3.71 -23.18 6.15
C THR A 421 2.86 -22.55 5.06
N LEU A 422 3.52 -22.10 4.00
CA LEU A 422 2.86 -21.40 2.91
C LEU A 422 2.19 -22.40 1.95
N ASP A 423 0.93 -22.15 1.62
CA ASP A 423 0.23 -22.91 0.59
C ASP A 423 0.96 -22.76 -0.76
N LYS A 424 1.28 -23.88 -1.41
CA LYS A 424 1.97 -23.95 -2.71
C LYS A 424 1.29 -23.11 -3.80
N SER A 425 -0.02 -22.91 -3.71
CA SER A 425 -0.78 -22.09 -4.65
C SER A 425 -0.49 -20.60 -4.53
N LEU A 426 -0.02 -20.15 -3.36
CA LEU A 426 0.36 -18.78 -3.01
C LEU A 426 1.87 -18.56 -2.97
N ASP A 427 2.67 -19.63 -2.90
CA ASP A 427 4.12 -19.56 -2.66
C ASP A 427 4.91 -19.07 -3.88
N LEU A 428 5.71 -18.03 -3.67
CA LEU A 428 6.69 -17.51 -4.62
C LEU A 428 7.62 -18.60 -5.13
N ALA A 429 8.20 -19.43 -4.24
CA ALA A 429 9.21 -20.42 -4.62
C ALA A 429 8.66 -21.50 -5.57
N HIS A 430 7.34 -21.72 -5.59
CA HIS A 430 6.68 -22.64 -6.51
C HIS A 430 6.36 -22.00 -7.88
N LYS A 431 6.61 -20.69 -8.03
CA LYS A 431 6.20 -19.89 -9.17
C LYS A 431 7.37 -19.29 -9.94
N ILE A 432 8.55 -19.21 -9.32
CA ILE A 432 9.75 -18.64 -9.92
C ILE A 432 10.74 -19.68 -10.41
#